data_AF-A0AA40E4Z7-F1
#
_entry.id   AF-A0AA40E4Z7-F1
#
_cell.length_a   1.000
_cell.length_b   1.000
_cell.length_c   1.000
_cell.angle_alpha   90.00
_cell.angle_beta   90.00
_cell.angle_gamma   90.00
#
_symmetry.space_group_name_H-M   'P 1'
#
loop_
_entity.id
_entity.type
_entity.pdbx_description
1 polymer ?
#
loop_
_entity_poly.entity_id
_entity_poly.type
_entity_poly.pdbx_seq_one_letter_code
_entity_poly.pdbx_strand_id
1 'polypeptide(L)'
;MTALATSSDGLGLVSEGKELALAQLPERNPERWQLALLIYPSAVRQLHLGDGAVVEDLERVRSIVHSLQRGRTTLNRVYAHDWDEGDFALFYSRGTLHFLVGAFVEDEVRLFRQCNVVASEFPVGPLPEGTVAA
;
A
#
# COMPACT_ATOMS: atom_id res chain seq x y z
N MET A 1 -17.84 -24.96 -2.20
CA MET A 1 -18.19 -23.53 -2.13
C MET A 1 -17.29 -22.79 -3.08
N THR A 2 -17.83 -21.90 -3.91
CA THR A 2 -17.07 -21.17 -4.92
C THR A 2 -16.10 -20.22 -4.21
N ALA A 3 -14.80 -20.42 -4.42
CA ALA A 3 -13.74 -19.59 -3.87
C ALA A 3 -13.99 -18.10 -4.18
N LEU A 4 -13.64 -17.24 -3.23
CA LEU A 4 -13.69 -15.78 -3.35
C LEU A 4 -12.96 -15.34 -4.65
N ALA A 5 -13.73 -14.98 -5.67
CA ALA A 5 -13.21 -14.27 -6.83
C ALA A 5 -13.05 -12.79 -6.45
N THR A 6 -11.82 -12.27 -6.49
CA THR A 6 -11.56 -10.84 -6.37
C THR A 6 -12.17 -10.10 -7.57
N SER A 7 -12.87 -8.99 -7.30
CA SER A 7 -13.48 -8.15 -8.32
C SER A 7 -12.47 -7.22 -8.98
N SER A 8 -12.79 -6.77 -10.19
CA SER A 8 -11.96 -6.07 -11.19
C SER A 8 -11.38 -4.69 -10.81
N ASP A 9 -11.35 -4.33 -9.54
CA ASP A 9 -10.65 -3.15 -9.01
C ASP A 9 -10.10 -3.34 -7.57
N GLY A 10 -10.34 -4.49 -6.93
CA GLY A 10 -9.98 -4.80 -5.54
C GLY A 10 -8.73 -5.67 -5.40
N LEU A 11 -7.56 -5.07 -5.70
CA LEU A 11 -6.18 -5.54 -5.43
C LEU A 11 -6.03 -7.00 -4.94
N GLY A 12 -6.08 -7.94 -5.89
CA GLY A 12 -5.51 -9.28 -5.79
C GLY A 12 -4.20 -9.32 -6.58
N LEU A 13 -3.06 -9.20 -5.90
CA LEU A 13 -1.76 -9.47 -6.52
C LEU A 13 -1.67 -10.96 -6.79
N VAL A 14 -1.73 -11.34 -8.06
CA VAL A 14 -1.37 -12.69 -8.50
C VAL A 14 0.15 -12.74 -8.55
N SER A 15 0.75 -13.76 -7.92
CA SER A 15 2.19 -13.94 -8.02
C SER A 15 2.57 -14.35 -9.45
N GLU A 16 3.48 -13.59 -10.05
CA GLU A 16 3.90 -13.76 -11.45
C GLU A 16 5.39 -14.13 -11.58
N GLY A 17 6.09 -14.37 -10.46
CA GLY A 17 7.53 -14.67 -10.43
C GLY A 17 8.41 -13.46 -10.80
N LYS A 18 7.92 -12.24 -10.58
CA LYS A 18 8.60 -10.97 -10.88
C LYS A 18 8.82 -10.10 -9.63
N GLU A 19 8.51 -10.65 -8.47
CA GLU A 19 8.71 -10.04 -7.17
C GLU A 19 10.21 -9.93 -6.86
N LEU A 20 10.59 -8.90 -6.09
CA LEU A 20 11.98 -8.77 -5.65
C LEU A 20 12.28 -9.76 -4.53
N ALA A 21 13.44 -10.41 -4.59
CA ALA A 21 13.96 -11.11 -3.43
C ALA A 21 14.26 -10.12 -2.30
N LEU A 22 14.18 -10.57 -1.04
CA LEU A 22 14.39 -9.72 0.14
C LEU A 22 15.71 -8.92 0.07
N ALA A 23 16.79 -9.56 -0.35
CA ALA A 23 18.11 -8.94 -0.51
C ALA A 23 18.19 -7.88 -1.62
N GLN A 24 17.19 -7.83 -2.50
CA GLN A 24 17.09 -6.86 -3.60
C GLN A 24 16.17 -5.69 -3.25
N LEU A 25 15.52 -5.72 -2.09
CA LEU A 25 14.74 -4.59 -1.62
C LEU A 25 15.67 -3.39 -1.39
N PRO A 26 15.25 -2.18 -1.75
CA PRO A 26 16.06 -0.99 -1.53
C PRO A 26 16.28 -0.78 -0.03
N GLU A 27 17.52 -0.42 0.35
CA GLU A 27 17.82 -0.02 1.71
C GLU A 27 16.98 1.19 2.13
N ARG A 28 16.49 1.17 3.37
CA ARG A 28 15.74 2.28 3.93
C ARG A 28 16.67 3.48 4.15
N ASN A 29 16.59 4.48 3.28
CA ASN A 29 17.32 5.75 3.43
C ASN A 29 16.44 6.79 4.14
N PRO A 30 16.73 7.13 5.42
CA PRO A 30 15.92 8.07 6.20
C PRO A 30 16.09 9.55 5.79
N GLU A 31 17.11 9.90 5.00
CA GLU A 31 17.41 11.30 4.62
C GLU A 31 16.78 11.72 3.29
N ARG A 32 16.31 10.76 2.49
CA ARG A 32 15.51 11.03 1.28
C ARG A 32 14.06 10.70 1.57
N TRP A 33 13.34 11.61 2.23
CA TRP A 33 11.88 11.57 2.29
C TRP A 33 11.32 11.80 0.88
N GLN A 34 11.27 10.73 0.09
CA GLN A 34 10.57 10.71 -1.18
C GLN A 34 9.07 10.79 -0.91
N LEU A 35 8.34 11.52 -1.75
CA LEU A 35 6.89 11.62 -1.65
C LEU A 35 6.24 10.23 -1.63
N ALA A 36 5.51 9.95 -0.56
CA ALA A 36 4.74 8.73 -0.40
C ALA A 36 3.27 8.97 -0.74
N LEU A 37 2.65 8.00 -1.41
CA LEU A 37 1.21 8.01 -1.68
C LEU A 37 0.55 7.41 -0.44
N LEU A 38 -0.13 8.26 0.32
CA LEU A 38 -0.92 7.84 1.47
C LEU A 38 -2.37 7.64 1.04
N ILE A 39 -2.74 6.41 0.72
CA ILE A 39 -4.14 6.00 0.57
C ILE A 39 -4.36 4.84 1.53
N TYR A 40 -5.13 5.09 2.58
CA TYR A 40 -5.54 4.03 3.50
C TYR A 40 -6.52 3.08 2.80
N PRO A 41 -6.60 1.80 3.22
CA PRO A 41 -7.57 0.84 2.71
C PRO A 41 -8.97 1.20 3.24
N SER A 42 -9.53 2.28 2.71
CA SER A 42 -10.89 2.76 2.97
C SER A 42 -11.56 3.09 1.63
N ALA A 43 -12.89 3.06 1.61
CA ALA A 43 -13.65 3.47 0.45
C ALA A 43 -13.46 4.98 0.22
N VAL A 44 -12.68 5.35 -0.79
CA VAL A 44 -12.49 6.76 -1.18
C VAL A 44 -13.76 7.25 -1.87
N ARG A 45 -14.40 8.28 -1.29
CA ARG A 45 -15.65 8.84 -1.79
C ARG A 45 -15.43 9.98 -2.79
N GLN A 46 -14.45 10.85 -2.53
CA GLN A 46 -14.20 12.07 -3.29
C GLN A 46 -12.70 12.40 -3.28
N LEU A 47 -12.24 13.16 -4.27
CA LEU A 47 -10.86 13.66 -4.33
C LEU A 47 -10.86 15.19 -4.35
N HIS A 48 -10.13 15.80 -3.42
CA HIS A 48 -9.88 17.24 -3.41
C HIS A 48 -8.55 17.51 -4.11
N LEU A 49 -8.58 18.34 -5.16
CA LEU A 49 -7.41 18.66 -5.97
C LEU A 49 -6.73 19.95 -5.48
N GLY A 50 -5.48 20.16 -5.89
CA GLY A 50 -4.68 21.32 -5.45
C GLY A 50 -5.21 22.67 -5.93
N ASP A 51 -6.02 22.69 -6.98
CA ASP A 51 -6.71 23.88 -7.49
C ASP A 51 -8.06 24.15 -6.79
N GLY A 52 -8.43 23.32 -5.81
CA GLY A 52 -9.69 23.42 -5.06
C GLY A 52 -10.86 22.68 -5.72
N ALA A 53 -10.69 22.07 -6.90
CA ALA A 53 -11.72 21.26 -7.52
C ALA A 53 -11.98 19.98 -6.71
N VAL A 54 -13.23 19.50 -6.76
CA VAL A 54 -13.65 18.26 -6.10
C VAL A 54 -14.15 17.27 -7.15
N VAL A 55 -13.56 16.08 -7.18
CA VAL A 55 -14.03 14.96 -8.00
C VAL A 55 -15.00 14.13 -7.15
N GLU A 56 -16.28 14.16 -7.51
CA GLU A 56 -17.35 13.46 -6.77
C GLU A 56 -17.94 12.27 -7.53
N ASP A 57 -17.68 12.16 -8.84
CA ASP A 57 -18.09 11.01 -9.64
C ASP A 57 -17.35 9.75 -9.18
N LEU A 58 -18.09 8.78 -8.62
CA LEU A 58 -17.50 7.62 -7.96
C LEU A 58 -16.70 6.73 -8.91
N GLU A 59 -17.13 6.58 -10.16
CA GLU A 59 -16.40 5.80 -11.17
C GLU A 59 -15.04 6.45 -11.45
N ARG A 60 -15.03 7.77 -11.65
CA ARG A 60 -13.79 8.53 -11.85
C ARG A 60 -12.89 8.53 -10.61
N VAL A 61 -13.45 8.68 -9.41
CA VAL A 61 -12.68 8.59 -8.15
C VAL A 61 -11.97 7.24 -8.05
N ARG A 62 -12.70 6.14 -8.27
CA ARG A 62 -12.15 4.78 -8.23
C ARG A 62 -11.08 4.57 -9.28
N SER A 63 -11.32 5.02 -10.51
CA SER A 63 -10.35 4.92 -11.61
C SER A 63 -9.03 5.64 -11.29
N ILE A 64 -9.10 6.85 -10.73
CA ILE A 64 -7.90 7.62 -10.32
C ILE A 64 -7.16 6.92 -9.18
N VAL A 65 -7.87 6.54 -8.11
CA VAL A 65 -7.28 5.84 -6.96
C VAL A 65 -6.62 4.53 -7.40
N HIS A 66 -7.29 3.76 -8.25
CA HIS A 66 -6.78 2.53 -8.82
C HIS A 66 -5.50 2.78 -9.63
N SER A 67 -5.49 3.79 -10.51
CA SER A 67 -4.29 4.15 -11.28
C SER A 67 -3.11 4.53 -10.38
N LEU A 68 -3.35 5.30 -9.31
CA LEU A 68 -2.33 5.71 -8.36
C LEU A 68 -1.76 4.53 -7.57
N GLN A 69 -2.62 3.59 -7.14
CA GLN A 69 -2.20 2.39 -6.43
C GLN A 69 -1.48 1.40 -7.36
N ARG A 70 -1.98 1.20 -8.60
CA ARG A 70 -1.39 0.27 -9.59
C ARG A 70 0.06 0.59 -9.92
N GLY A 71 0.39 1.88 -10.09
CA GLY A 71 1.77 2.30 -10.36
C GLY A 71 2.75 1.92 -9.24
N ARG A 72 2.27 1.90 -7.99
CA ARG A 72 3.08 1.54 -6.81
C ARG A 72 3.05 0.06 -6.47
N THR A 73 2.07 -0.70 -6.98
CA THR A 73 2.01 -2.18 -6.90
C THR A 73 2.60 -2.85 -8.15
N THR A 74 3.55 -2.20 -8.81
CA THR A 74 4.41 -2.85 -9.81
C THR A 74 5.18 -3.99 -9.14
N LEU A 75 5.32 -5.13 -9.82
CA LEU A 75 5.80 -6.39 -9.21
C LEU A 75 7.19 -6.25 -8.55
N ASN A 76 8.05 -5.41 -9.12
CA ASN A 76 9.36 -5.08 -8.56
C ASN A 76 9.31 -4.16 -7.31
N ARG A 77 8.13 -3.87 -6.77
CA ARG A 77 7.92 -3.11 -5.52
C ARG A 77 7.05 -3.89 -4.54
N VAL A 78 6.81 -5.17 -4.81
CA VAL A 78 6.02 -6.06 -3.97
C VAL A 78 6.98 -6.99 -3.23
N TYR A 79 6.82 -7.04 -1.91
CA TYR A 79 7.40 -8.06 -1.05
C TYR A 79 6.27 -8.95 -0.54
N ALA A 80 6.23 -10.19 -1.02
CA ALA A 80 5.30 -11.21 -0.56
C ALA A 80 6.01 -12.06 0.50
N HIS A 81 5.69 -11.81 1.76
CA HIS A 81 6.27 -12.59 2.86
C HIS A 81 5.54 -13.92 2.98
N ASP A 82 6.27 -15.01 2.75
CA ASP A 82 5.85 -16.35 3.15
C ASP A 82 6.13 -16.49 4.64
N TRP A 83 5.09 -16.71 5.44
CA TRP A 83 5.15 -16.61 6.90
C TRP A 83 5.43 -17.97 7.53
N ASP A 84 6.44 -18.02 8.41
CA ASP A 84 6.74 -19.16 9.28
C ASP A 84 6.50 -18.83 10.76
N GLU A 85 6.33 -19.86 11.59
CA GLU A 85 6.17 -19.66 13.04
C GLU A 85 7.40 -18.98 13.64
N GLY A 86 7.15 -17.87 14.35
CA GLY A 86 8.20 -17.05 14.97
C GLY A 86 8.61 -15.83 14.14
N ASP A 87 8.11 -15.70 12.91
CA ASP A 87 8.38 -14.53 12.09
C ASP A 87 7.79 -13.25 12.70
N PHE A 88 8.54 -12.17 12.52
CA PHE A 88 8.17 -10.84 12.99
C PHE A 88 8.49 -9.80 11.92
N ALA A 89 7.45 -9.12 11.44
CA ALA A 89 7.58 -8.07 10.43
C ALA A 89 7.42 -6.68 11.05
N LEU A 90 8.37 -5.79 10.74
CA LEU A 90 8.28 -4.36 10.98
C LEU A 90 8.25 -3.63 9.65
N PHE A 91 7.26 -2.77 9.46
CA PHE A 91 7.15 -1.95 8.25
C PHE A 91 6.78 -0.51 8.59
N TYR A 92 7.22 0.40 7.72
CA TYR A 92 6.92 1.82 7.84
C TYR A 92 5.58 2.13 7.15
N SER A 93 4.50 2.23 7.93
CA SER A 93 3.13 2.37 7.42
C SER A 93 2.89 3.59 6.54
N ARG A 94 3.72 4.65 6.64
CA ARG A 94 3.62 5.81 5.73
C ARG A 94 4.28 5.59 4.37
N GLY A 95 5.20 4.65 4.28
CA GLY A 95 5.91 4.33 3.03
C GLY A 95 5.41 3.05 2.36
N THR A 96 4.54 2.29 3.03
CA THR A 96 4.18 0.92 2.63
C THR A 96 2.67 0.75 2.60
N LEU A 97 2.19 0.10 1.55
CA LEU A 97 0.83 -0.43 1.47
C LEU A 97 0.90 -1.94 1.69
N HIS A 98 0.06 -2.48 2.56
CA HIS A 98 0.06 -3.91 2.90
C HIS A 98 -1.32 -4.52 2.68
N PHE A 99 -1.33 -5.79 2.27
CA PHE A 99 -2.53 -6.58 2.02
C PHE A 99 -2.38 -7.93 2.68
N LEU A 100 -3.47 -8.48 3.22
CA LEU A 100 -3.52 -9.88 3.63
C LEU A 100 -4.01 -10.70 2.44
N VAL A 101 -3.21 -11.66 2.02
CA VAL A 101 -3.63 -12.71 1.08
C VAL A 101 -4.22 -13.88 1.89
N GLY A 102 -5.26 -14.52 1.35
CA GLY A 102 -6.09 -15.50 2.08
C GLY A 102 -5.34 -16.76 2.53
N ALA A 103 -5.99 -17.54 3.39
CA ALA A 103 -5.54 -18.88 3.79
C ALA A 103 -5.65 -19.83 2.58
N PHE A 104 -4.58 -20.59 2.31
CA PHE A 104 -4.49 -21.39 1.09
C PHE A 104 -5.06 -22.81 1.27
N VAL A 105 -5.36 -23.21 2.51
CA VAL A 105 -5.89 -24.54 2.85
C VAL A 105 -7.17 -24.41 3.67
N GLU A 106 -8.16 -25.26 3.41
CA GLU A 106 -9.54 -25.16 3.93
C GLU A 106 -9.62 -25.14 5.47
N ASP A 107 -8.65 -25.75 6.16
CA ASP A 107 -8.59 -25.84 7.63
C ASP A 107 -7.47 -24.98 8.26
N GLU A 108 -6.80 -24.13 7.48
CA GLU A 108 -5.69 -23.32 8.00
C GLU A 108 -6.18 -22.12 8.82
N VAL A 109 -5.78 -22.06 10.09
CA VAL A 109 -6.05 -20.92 10.98
C VAL A 109 -4.76 -20.11 11.18
N ARG A 110 -4.75 -18.85 10.74
CA ARG A 110 -3.64 -17.91 10.97
C ARG A 110 -4.02 -16.88 12.02
N LEU A 111 -3.17 -16.72 13.04
CA LEU A 111 -3.31 -15.71 14.08
C LEU A 111 -2.06 -14.81 14.09
N PHE A 112 -2.27 -13.50 13.92
CA PHE A 112 -1.22 -12.50 14.03
C PHE A 112 -1.47 -11.60 15.23
N ARG A 113 -0.40 -11.20 15.92
CA ARG A 113 -0.44 -10.16 16.96
C ARG A 113 0.15 -8.88 16.39
N GLN A 114 -0.65 -7.81 16.33
CA GLN A 114 -0.23 -6.53 15.78
C GLN A 114 -0.08 -5.48 16.88
N CYS A 115 0.97 -4.66 16.77
CA CYS A 115 1.15 -3.45 17.55
C CYS A 115 1.45 -2.29 16.60
N ASN A 116 0.73 -1.18 16.73
CA ASN A 116 0.95 0.03 15.94
C ASN A 116 1.63 1.08 16.81
N VAL A 117 2.72 1.66 16.32
CA VAL A 117 3.40 2.79 16.97
C VAL A 117 2.89 4.09 16.34
N VAL A 118 2.34 4.97 17.18
CA VAL A 118 1.83 6.27 16.73
C VAL A 118 3.00 7.20 16.44
N ALA A 119 2.92 7.92 15.32
CA ALA A 119 3.91 8.94 14.99
C ALA A 119 3.64 10.25 15.74
N SER A 120 4.69 11.02 15.99
CA SER A 120 4.62 12.30 16.72
C SER A 120 3.96 13.44 15.94
N GLU A 121 3.92 13.35 14.61
CA GLU A 121 3.54 14.45 13.72
C GLU A 121 2.56 14.01 12.64
N PHE A 122 1.84 14.93 12.00
CA PHE A 122 0.99 14.61 10.84
C PHE A 122 1.79 14.51 9.53
N PRO A 123 1.29 13.80 8.51
CA PRO A 123 1.89 13.84 7.18
C PRO A 123 1.84 15.26 6.62
N VAL A 124 2.96 15.71 6.04
CA VAL A 124 3.05 16.97 5.31
C VAL A 124 2.96 16.68 3.81
N GLY A 125 2.14 17.44 3.10
CA GLY A 125 2.01 17.34 1.64
C GLY A 125 3.29 17.78 0.92
N PRO A 126 3.40 17.53 -0.41
CA PRO A 126 4.50 18.06 -1.20
C PRO A 126 4.56 19.59 -1.07
N LEU A 127 5.77 20.13 -0.87
CA LEU A 127 6.01 21.56 -0.97
C LEU A 127 5.84 22.02 -2.43
N PRO A 128 5.45 23.29 -2.67
CA PRO A 128 5.47 23.87 -4.01
C PRO A 128 6.86 23.72 -4.63
N GLU A 129 6.91 23.40 -5.93
CA GLU A 129 8.17 23.26 -6.68
C GLU A 129 9.10 24.46 -6.40
N GLY A 130 10.34 24.16 -5.99
CA GLY A 130 11.36 25.17 -5.66
C GLY A 130 11.51 25.51 -4.18
N THR A 131 10.67 24.96 -3.29
CA THR A 131 10.86 25.12 -1.83
C THR A 131 11.80 24.04 -1.30
N VAL A 132 12.97 24.42 -0.81
CA VAL A 132 13.88 23.50 -0.10
C VAL A 132 13.35 23.31 1.32
N ALA A 133 13.17 22.06 1.75
CA ALA A 133 12.84 21.76 3.15
C ALA A 133 13.97 22.27 4.04
N ALA A 134 13.63 23.08 5.05
CA ALA A 134 14.57 23.63 6.03
C ALA A 134 15.07 22.56 7.02
#